data_AF-A0A951APV4-F1
#
_entry.id   AF-A0A951APV4-F1
#
_cell.length_a   1.000
_cell.length_b   1.000
_cell.length_c   1.000
_cell.angle_alpha   90.00
_cell.angle_beta   90.00
_cell.angle_gamma   90.00
#
_symmetry.space_group_name_H-M   'P 1'
#
loop_
_entity.id
_entity.type
_entity.pdbx_description
1 polymer ?
#
loop_
_entity_poly.entity_id
_entity_poly.type
_entity_poly.pdbx_seq_one_letter_code
_entity_poly.pdbx_strand_id
1 'polypeptide(L)'
;MSRPATDPGSPVQPESPGTLAEAQHAVASCRPAPTALLSEWLAYHQRSAAWYAEVAEIDRGHHHEALAMAEQHRELAKKIKTQISAQRPIGEEDRG
;
A
#
# COMPACT_ATOMS: atom_id res chain seq x y z
N MET A 1 22.40 -7.91 35.45
CA MET A 1 21.50 -8.62 34.52
C MET A 1 21.68 -8.00 33.15
N SER A 2 22.59 -8.55 32.34
CA SER A 2 22.95 -8.03 31.02
C SER A 2 22.09 -8.73 29.97
N ARG A 3 21.42 -7.96 29.11
CA ARG A 3 20.68 -8.48 27.94
C ARG A 3 21.71 -8.91 26.87
N PRO A 4 21.52 -10.04 26.15
CA PRO A 4 22.49 -10.50 25.17
C PRO A 4 22.46 -9.63 23.93
N ALA A 5 23.63 -9.52 23.30
CA ALA A 5 23.88 -8.79 22.07
C ALA A 5 23.02 -9.35 20.92
N THR A 6 22.26 -8.47 20.28
CA THR A 6 21.63 -8.74 18.98
C THR A 6 22.73 -8.84 17.92
N ASP A 7 22.68 -9.92 17.16
CA ASP A 7 23.44 -10.22 15.96
C ASP A 7 23.45 -9.04 14.95
N PRO A 8 24.61 -8.55 14.49
CA PRO A 8 24.70 -7.51 13.46
C PRO A 8 24.83 -8.14 12.07
N GLY A 9 23.81 -8.87 11.60
CA GLY A 9 23.96 -9.67 10.38
C GLY A 9 22.71 -9.92 9.54
N SER A 10 21.54 -9.40 9.91
CA SER A 10 20.35 -9.47 9.06
C SER A 10 19.60 -8.14 9.13
N PRO A 11 19.40 -7.42 8.00
CA PRO A 11 18.37 -6.40 7.97
C PRO A 11 17.07 -7.18 8.12
N VAL A 12 16.52 -7.18 9.33
CA VAL A 12 15.11 -7.49 9.52
C VAL A 12 14.41 -6.41 8.71
N GLN A 13 14.08 -6.71 7.45
CA GLN A 13 13.32 -5.80 6.63
C GLN A 13 12.05 -5.56 7.44
N PRO A 14 11.82 -4.33 7.93
CA PRO A 14 10.66 -4.11 8.76
C PRO A 14 9.44 -4.47 7.89
N GLU A 15 8.52 -5.27 8.43
CA GLU A 15 7.35 -5.73 7.67
C GLU A 15 6.50 -4.54 7.15
N SER A 16 6.70 -3.36 7.74
CA SER A 16 6.23 -2.05 7.27
C SER A 16 7.39 -1.04 7.16
N PRO A 17 7.41 -0.18 6.12
CA PRO A 17 8.42 0.86 5.97
C PRO A 17 8.33 1.90 7.09
N GLY A 18 9.48 2.39 7.58
CA GLY A 18 9.56 3.39 8.65
C GLY A 18 9.88 4.81 8.15
N THR A 19 10.37 4.93 6.92
CA THR A 19 10.70 6.20 6.28
C THR A 19 10.02 6.35 4.92
N LEU A 20 9.92 7.58 4.41
CA LEU A 20 9.36 7.80 3.07
C LEU A 20 10.13 7.05 1.98
N ALA A 21 11.46 7.03 2.05
CA ALA A 21 12.30 6.36 1.07
C ALA A 21 12.08 4.83 1.06
N GLU A 22 11.95 4.22 2.23
CA GLU A 22 11.63 2.79 2.36
C GLU A 22 10.24 2.48 1.80
N ALA A 23 9.24 3.35 2.06
CA ALA A 23 7.91 3.17 1.49
C ALA A 23 7.93 3.27 -0.04
N GLN A 24 8.66 4.23 -0.61
CA GLN A 24 8.82 4.35 -2.06
C GLN A 24 9.47 3.09 -2.66
N HIS A 25 10.50 2.55 -2.00
CA HIS A 25 11.14 1.31 -2.42
C HIS A 25 10.20 0.11 -2.34
N ALA A 26 9.49 -0.07 -1.22
CA ALA A 26 8.55 -1.18 -1.03
C ALA A 26 7.40 -1.13 -2.04
N VAL A 27 6.85 0.07 -2.29
CA VAL A 27 5.81 0.30 -3.30
C VAL A 27 6.32 -0.02 -4.70
N ALA A 28 7.54 0.42 -5.07
CA ALA A 28 8.13 0.11 -6.37
C ALA A 28 8.30 -1.41 -6.59
N SER A 29 8.75 -2.14 -5.57
CA SER A 29 8.99 -3.59 -5.61
C SER A 29 7.70 -4.42 -5.71
N CYS A 30 6.58 -3.91 -5.19
CA CYS A 30 5.29 -4.61 -5.22
C CYS A 30 4.36 -4.19 -6.36
N ARG A 31 4.85 -3.37 -7.31
CA ARG A 31 4.02 -2.84 -8.38
C ARG A 31 3.52 -3.97 -9.31
N PRO A 32 2.19 -4.09 -9.54
CA PRO A 32 1.65 -5.08 -10.46
C PRO A 32 2.10 -4.84 -11.92
N ALA A 33 2.04 -5.89 -12.73
CA ALA A 33 2.26 -5.78 -14.16
C ALA A 33 1.22 -4.85 -14.82
N PRO A 34 1.54 -4.17 -15.94
CA PRO A 34 0.59 -3.30 -16.64
C PRO A 34 -0.71 -4.01 -17.06
N THR A 35 -0.63 -5.33 -17.31
CA THR A 35 -1.74 -6.20 -17.71
C THR A 35 -2.41 -6.92 -16.52
N ALA A 36 -1.99 -6.63 -15.29
CA ALA A 36 -2.55 -7.25 -14.10
C ALA A 36 -4.05 -6.90 -13.93
N LEU A 37 -4.77 -7.77 -13.23
CA LEU A 37 -6.19 -7.58 -12.97
C LEU A 37 -6.43 -6.30 -12.14
N LEU A 38 -7.59 -5.68 -12.34
CA LEU A 38 -7.99 -4.51 -11.55
C LEU A 38 -8.02 -4.80 -10.04
N SER A 39 -8.32 -6.04 -9.64
CA SER A 39 -8.25 -6.46 -8.23
C SER A 39 -6.84 -6.42 -7.66
N GLU A 40 -5.82 -6.77 -8.44
CA GLU A 40 -4.41 -6.70 -8.04
C GLU A 40 -3.95 -5.25 -7.91
N TRP A 41 -4.33 -4.40 -8.87
CA TRP A 41 -4.09 -2.96 -8.78
C TRP A 41 -4.81 -2.33 -7.58
N LEU A 42 -6.04 -2.74 -7.28
CA LEU A 42 -6.77 -2.29 -6.10
C LEU A 42 -6.02 -2.65 -4.80
N ALA A 43 -5.62 -3.91 -4.66
CA ALA A 43 -4.88 -4.39 -3.48
C ALA A 43 -3.54 -3.65 -3.32
N TYR A 44 -2.83 -3.42 -4.42
CA TYR A 44 -1.60 -2.63 -4.43
C TYR A 44 -1.84 -1.22 -3.90
N HIS A 45 -2.78 -0.46 -4.47
CA HIS A 45 -3.03 0.90 -4.04
C HIS A 45 -3.51 1.00 -2.58
N GLN A 46 -4.31 0.04 -2.11
CA GLN A 46 -4.72 -0.03 -0.71
C GLN A 46 -3.52 -0.27 0.24
N ARG A 47 -2.63 -1.21 -0.11
CA ARG A 47 -1.42 -1.49 0.68
C ARG A 47 -0.48 -0.28 0.71
N SER A 48 -0.22 0.34 -0.44
CA SER A 48 0.62 1.53 -0.51
C SER A 48 0.06 2.68 0.32
N ALA A 49 -1.26 2.89 0.29
CA ALA A 49 -1.91 3.92 1.10
C ALA A 49 -1.74 3.68 2.60
N ALA A 50 -1.78 2.41 3.05
CA ALA A 50 -1.54 2.06 4.44
C ALA A 50 -0.08 2.34 4.86
N TRP A 51 0.89 1.89 4.05
CA TRP A 51 2.31 2.15 4.33
C TRP A 51 2.65 3.64 4.39
N TYR A 52 2.16 4.45 3.45
CA TYR A 52 2.40 5.89 3.50
C TYR A 52 1.71 6.57 4.68
N ALA A 53 0.54 6.09 5.11
CA ALA A 53 -0.12 6.61 6.31
C ALA A 53 0.65 6.25 7.59
N GLU A 54 1.17 5.03 7.70
CA GLU A 54 2.03 4.61 8.82
C GLU A 54 3.33 5.43 8.86
N VAL A 55 3.99 5.59 7.71
CA VAL A 55 5.19 6.41 7.60
C VAL A 55 4.93 7.86 7.99
N ALA A 56 3.78 8.44 7.65
CA ALA A 56 3.47 9.81 8.04
C ALA A 56 3.50 10.02 9.56
N GLU A 57 3.13 9.01 10.34
CA GLU A 57 3.16 9.07 11.81
C GLU A 57 4.58 8.88 12.37
N ILE A 58 5.41 8.08 11.69
CA ILE A 58 6.77 7.72 12.10
C ILE A 58 7.79 8.79 11.68
N ASP A 59 7.84 9.10 10.39
CA ASP A 59 8.75 10.05 9.76
C ASP A 59 8.11 11.45 9.72
N ARG A 60 8.16 12.13 10.86
CA ARG A 60 7.60 13.49 11.01
C ARG A 60 8.25 14.52 10.09
N GLY A 61 9.47 14.27 9.60
CA GLY A 61 10.16 15.14 8.64
C GLY A 61 9.50 15.13 7.26
N HIS A 62 8.88 14.01 6.89
CA HIS A 62 8.17 13.83 5.62
C HIS A 62 6.67 13.60 5.80
N HIS A 63 6.11 13.95 6.97
CA HIS A 63 4.72 13.70 7.32
C HIS A 63 3.73 14.15 6.22
N HIS A 64 3.85 15.39 5.75
CA HIS A 64 2.93 15.93 4.75
C HIS A 64 3.08 15.25 3.38
N GLU A 65 4.30 14.88 3.00
CA GLU A 65 4.55 14.18 1.74
C GLU A 65 4.00 12.76 1.79
N ALA A 66 4.23 12.04 2.90
CA ALA A 66 3.69 10.72 3.14
C ALA A 66 2.14 10.74 3.16
N LEU A 67 1.51 11.72 3.80
CA LEU A 67 0.05 11.88 3.74
C LEU A 67 -0.47 12.17 2.32
N ALA A 68 0.22 13.02 1.55
CA ALA A 68 -0.16 13.31 0.17
C ALA A 68 -0.11 12.05 -0.70
N MET A 69 0.94 11.24 -0.55
CA MET A 69 1.07 9.96 -1.23
C MET A 69 -0.01 8.96 -0.79
N ALA A 70 -0.29 8.87 0.51
CA ALA A 70 -1.36 8.03 1.04
C ALA A 70 -2.71 8.40 0.41
N GLU A 71 -3.03 9.68 0.32
CA GLU A 71 -4.28 10.16 -0.28
C GLU A 71 -4.34 9.87 -1.78
N GLN A 72 -3.27 10.10 -2.52
CA GLN A 72 -3.20 9.75 -3.94
C GLN A 72 -3.51 8.26 -4.18
N HIS A 73 -2.92 7.38 -3.37
CA HIS A 73 -3.17 5.95 -3.48
C HIS A 73 -4.61 5.57 -3.09
N ARG A 74 -5.22 6.24 -2.10
CA ARG A 74 -6.65 6.05 -1.77
C ARG A 74 -7.56 6.47 -2.92
N GLU A 75 -7.29 7.59 -3.56
CA GLU A 75 -8.06 8.07 -4.71
C GLU A 75 -7.96 7.10 -5.90
N LEU A 76 -6.79 6.54 -6.16
CA LEU A 76 -6.61 5.50 -7.18
C LEU A 76 -7.38 4.22 -6.82
N ALA A 77 -7.29 3.76 -5.58
CA ALA A 77 -8.06 2.61 -5.10
C ALA A 77 -9.58 2.83 -5.24
N LYS A 78 -10.09 4.02 -4.90
CA LYS A 78 -11.51 4.40 -5.08
C LYS A 78 -11.91 4.31 -6.55
N LYS A 79 -11.12 4.88 -7.47
CA LYS A 79 -11.39 4.82 -8.91
C LYS A 79 -11.47 3.39 -9.43
N ILE A 80 -10.52 2.55 -9.06
CA ILE A 80 -10.49 1.15 -9.48
C ILE A 80 -11.68 0.38 -8.90
N LYS A 81 -12.02 0.61 -7.63
CA LYS A 81 -13.21 0.00 -7.01
C LYS A 81 -14.48 0.37 -7.78
N THR A 82 -14.63 1.64 -8.18
CA THR A 82 -15.75 2.09 -9.04
C THR A 82 -15.74 1.38 -10.39
N GLN A 83 -14.58 1.22 -11.03
CA GLN A 83 -14.45 0.49 -12.31
C GLN A 83 -14.84 -0.98 -12.17
N ILE A 84 -14.38 -1.67 -11.13
CA ILE A 84 -14.73 -3.07 -10.85
C ILE A 84 -16.24 -3.19 -10.64
N SER A 85 -16.85 -2.30 -9.86
CA SER A 85 -18.30 -2.28 -9.64
C SER A 85 -19.09 -2.03 -10.93
N ALA A 86 -18.59 -1.14 -11.80
CA ALA A 86 -19.23 -0.86 -13.09
C ALA A 86 -19.07 -2.02 -14.11
N GLN A 87 -18.02 -2.82 -13.99
CA GLN A 87 -17.78 -3.99 -14.83
C GLN A 87 -18.53 -5.23 -14.37
N ARG A 88 -18.95 -5.29 -13.10
CA ARG A 88 -19.85 -6.34 -12.63
C ARG A 88 -21.25 -5.98 -13.15
N PRO A 89 -21.78 -6.67 -14.18
CA PRO A 89 -23.14 -6.37 -14.64
C PRO A 89 -24.11 -6.62 -13.48
N ILE A 90 -25.07 -5.71 -13.33
CA ILE A 90 -26.30 -5.96 -12.56
C ILE A 90 -27.01 -7.07 -13.34
N GLY A 91 -26.75 -8.33 -12.97
CA GLY A 91 -27.12 -9.49 -13.77
C GLY A 91 -27.16 -10.79 -13.00
N GLU A 92 -27.39 -10.75 -11.69
CA GLU A 92 -27.69 -11.94 -10.89
C GLU A 92 -28.79 -11.66 -9.84
N GLU A 93 -29.85 -10.97 -10.26
CA GLU A 93 -31.14 -10.94 -9.57
C GLU A 93 -32.27 -10.90 -10.62
N ASP A 94 -32.42 -11.97 -11.40
CA ASP A 94 -33.71 -12.38 -11.99
C ASP A 94 -33.74 -13.91 -12.19
N ARG A 95 -34.73 -14.54 -11.56
CA ARG A 95 -35.24 -15.93 -11.65
C ARG A 95 -34.66 -17.01 -10.73
N GLY A 96 -35.50 -17.32 -9.74
CA GLY A 96 -35.60 -18.57 -9.01
C GLY A 96 -36.80 -18.53 -8.10
#